data_AF-A0A1C0VNT1-F1
#
_entry.id   AF-A0A1C0VNT1-F1
#
_cell.length_a   1.000
_cell.length_b   1.000
_cell.length_c   1.000
_cell.angle_alpha   90.00
_cell.angle_beta   90.00
_cell.angle_gamma   90.00
#
_symmetry.space_group_name_H-M   'P 1'
#
loop_
_entity.id
_entity.type
_entity.pdbx_description
1 polymer ?
#
loop_
_entity_poly.entity_id
_entity_poly.type
_entity_poly.pdbx_seq_one_letter_code
_entity_poly.pdbx_strand_id
1 'polypeptide(L)'
;MTTRFFRGINYTVESLIGSDQTFQSNQKNTWLEVLGTNNAIKTGRGNDVIIENVKFLFISNYPPYVGPAIFYGGYGVIPEASIRGTTTIDTGLGDDFVVLGEGNYIVDLGQGNNIVDGTGIFGNIKISAGNGNNIIDVTGIANSQVNLGNGNNSIYLGAGNSSVSTGAGNDLITTTINGAFTILGYFEFYEGEPYKQSINAGNGDNLIKVVVAGETSITTGSGKDFVLATSANIELFDGVPNSDIVDILTGSGSDTVITIGTKSFINSGSGDDLIISGLGDDTIFTGSGRDVVNLRGDTFFAPAPIQDLEEIYFSEATVQGGGNDTVYLGSGNKTVILGSSGFATIYGFDKKDRLDVSGLNATFTQMGNDTLISSGDHSLGIIKDYTSSVALV
;
A
#
# COMPACT_ATOMS: atom_id res chain seq x y z
N MET A 1 -26.76 -23.95 24.32
CA MET A 1 -25.66 -22.99 24.49
C MET A 1 -24.51 -23.48 23.63
N THR A 2 -24.17 -22.74 22.59
CA THR A 2 -23.10 -23.10 21.67
C THR A 2 -21.79 -22.59 22.24
N THR A 3 -20.75 -23.43 22.28
CA THR A 3 -19.41 -23.05 22.73
C THR A 3 -18.40 -23.21 21.61
N ARG A 4 -17.41 -22.31 21.54
CA ARG A 4 -16.35 -22.35 20.53
C ARG A 4 -14.99 -22.16 21.19
N PHE A 5 -13.99 -22.92 20.75
CA PHE A 5 -12.60 -22.73 21.15
C PHE A 5 -11.86 -21.97 20.05
N PHE A 6 -11.30 -20.81 20.39
CA PHE A 6 -10.58 -19.97 19.44
C PHE A 6 -9.42 -19.27 20.14
N ARG A 7 -8.24 -19.32 19.52
CA ARG A 7 -7.00 -18.69 20.03
C ARG A 7 -6.76 -18.92 21.53
N GLY A 8 -6.97 -20.16 22.00
CA GLY A 8 -6.71 -20.54 23.40
C GLY A 8 -7.86 -20.29 24.38
N ILE A 9 -9.00 -19.74 23.93
CA ILE A 9 -10.12 -19.33 24.79
C ILE A 9 -11.38 -20.10 24.42
N ASN A 10 -12.13 -20.56 25.42
CA ASN A 10 -13.48 -21.10 25.25
C ASN A 10 -14.51 -19.98 25.40
N TYR A 11 -15.29 -19.76 24.35
CA TYR A 11 -16.34 -18.76 24.29
C TYR A 11 -17.72 -19.40 24.43
N THR A 12 -18.64 -18.68 25.05
CA THR A 12 -20.08 -18.92 24.90
C THR A 12 -20.59 -18.00 23.80
N VAL A 13 -21.23 -18.55 22.78
CA VAL A 13 -21.71 -17.77 21.63
C VAL A 13 -23.01 -17.07 22.00
N GLU A 14 -23.04 -15.76 21.78
CA GLU A 14 -24.22 -14.91 21.83
C GLU A 14 -24.63 -14.51 20.41
N SER A 15 -25.91 -14.15 20.23
CA SER A 15 -26.43 -13.73 18.94
C SER A 15 -27.28 -12.47 19.08
N LEU A 16 -27.08 -11.52 18.16
CA LEU A 16 -27.89 -10.31 18.03
C LEU A 16 -28.55 -10.32 16.65
N ILE A 17 -29.89 -10.40 16.61
CA ILE A 17 -30.65 -10.46 15.36
C ILE A 17 -31.58 -9.24 15.31
N GLY A 18 -31.45 -8.46 14.23
CA GLY A 18 -32.22 -7.25 13.98
C GLY A 18 -31.33 -6.04 13.72
N SER A 19 -31.96 -4.98 13.21
CA SER A 19 -31.33 -3.67 13.00
C SER A 19 -31.66 -2.71 14.16
N ASP A 20 -30.92 -1.61 14.25
CA ASP A 20 -31.12 -0.55 15.26
C ASP A 20 -30.99 -1.03 16.71
N GLN A 21 -30.16 -2.06 16.94
CA GLN A 21 -29.96 -2.65 18.26
C GLN A 21 -28.76 -2.05 18.98
N THR A 22 -28.75 -2.16 20.30
CA THR A 22 -27.58 -1.88 21.13
C THR A 22 -27.20 -3.13 21.92
N PHE A 23 -25.94 -3.52 21.85
CA PHE A 23 -25.37 -4.61 22.62
C PHE A 23 -24.25 -4.08 23.51
N GLN A 24 -24.26 -4.49 24.77
CA GLN A 24 -23.19 -4.20 25.72
C GLN A 24 -22.80 -5.46 26.50
N SER A 25 -21.57 -5.91 26.34
CA SER A 25 -21.03 -7.04 27.12
C SER A 25 -20.48 -6.57 28.46
N ASN A 26 -20.63 -7.40 29.48
CA ASN A 26 -19.89 -7.29 30.75
C ASN A 26 -18.95 -8.50 30.96
N GLN A 27 -18.79 -9.34 29.94
CA GLN A 27 -17.94 -10.51 29.99
C GLN A 27 -16.48 -10.12 29.78
N LYS A 28 -15.57 -11.01 30.21
CA LYS A 28 -14.14 -10.86 29.92
C LYS A 28 -13.80 -11.24 28.47
N ASN A 29 -14.50 -12.19 27.87
CA ASN A 29 -14.26 -12.54 26.47
C ASN A 29 -15.64 -12.78 25.87
N THR A 30 -15.97 -12.07 24.81
CA THR A 30 -17.28 -12.09 24.17
C THR A 30 -17.16 -12.77 22.82
N TRP A 31 -18.11 -13.64 22.47
CA TRP A 31 -18.28 -14.09 21.09
C TRP A 31 -19.69 -13.72 20.65
N LEU A 32 -19.79 -12.77 19.72
CA LEU A 32 -21.06 -12.24 19.25
C LEU A 32 -21.22 -12.48 17.75
N GLU A 33 -22.28 -13.20 17.37
CA GLU A 33 -22.70 -13.36 15.97
C GLU A 33 -23.89 -12.42 15.70
N VAL A 34 -23.75 -11.51 14.74
CA VAL A 34 -24.71 -10.42 14.50
C VAL A 34 -25.28 -10.50 13.10
N LEU A 35 -26.59 -10.30 13.02
CA LEU A 35 -27.33 -10.18 11.76
C LEU A 35 -28.23 -8.95 11.81
N GLY A 36 -28.00 -8.01 10.90
CA GLY A 36 -28.73 -6.74 10.82
C GLY A 36 -27.79 -5.56 10.66
N THR A 37 -28.34 -4.35 10.65
CA THR A 37 -27.57 -3.12 10.40
C THR A 37 -27.90 -2.01 11.38
N ASN A 38 -27.08 -0.95 11.37
CA ASN A 38 -27.24 0.18 12.27
C ASN A 38 -27.19 -0.21 13.75
N ASN A 39 -26.40 -1.24 14.06
CA ASN A 39 -26.24 -1.73 15.42
C ASN A 39 -25.12 -0.96 16.15
N ALA A 40 -25.24 -0.85 17.47
CA ALA A 40 -24.19 -0.30 18.32
C ALA A 40 -23.70 -1.39 19.28
N ILE A 41 -22.47 -1.86 19.07
CA ILE A 41 -21.89 -2.99 19.78
C ILE A 41 -20.71 -2.48 20.59
N LYS A 42 -20.78 -2.73 21.90
CA LYS A 42 -19.69 -2.47 22.82
C LYS A 42 -19.41 -3.74 23.61
N THR A 43 -18.21 -4.29 23.49
CA THR A 43 -17.80 -5.39 24.36
C THR A 43 -17.10 -4.83 25.59
N GLY A 44 -15.78 -4.97 25.76
CA GLY A 44 -15.13 -4.39 26.93
C GLY A 44 -13.65 -4.74 27.09
N ARG A 45 -13.34 -5.66 28.00
CA ARG A 45 -11.96 -6.04 28.33
C ARG A 45 -11.79 -7.52 28.09
N GLY A 46 -10.64 -7.91 27.56
CA GLY A 46 -10.24 -9.26 27.18
C GLY A 46 -10.47 -9.47 25.69
N ASN A 47 -10.34 -10.72 25.22
CA ASN A 47 -10.27 -10.98 23.78
C ASN A 47 -11.69 -11.24 23.27
N ASP A 48 -12.20 -10.36 22.45
CA ASP A 48 -13.55 -10.40 21.92
C ASP A 48 -13.57 -10.85 20.45
N VAL A 49 -14.63 -11.56 20.06
CA VAL A 49 -14.88 -12.04 18.70
C VAL A 49 -16.23 -11.53 18.25
N ILE A 50 -16.25 -10.80 17.15
CA ILE A 50 -17.47 -10.24 16.57
C ILE A 50 -17.58 -10.71 15.12
N ILE A 51 -18.74 -11.23 14.73
CA ILE A 51 -19.02 -11.69 13.36
C ILE A 51 -20.26 -10.96 12.87
N GLU A 52 -20.07 -9.97 11.99
CA GLU A 52 -21.13 -9.15 11.41
C GLU A 52 -21.56 -9.65 10.03
N ASN A 53 -22.86 -9.88 9.86
CA ASN A 53 -23.49 -10.11 8.55
C ASN A 53 -22.85 -11.20 7.67
N VAL A 54 -22.16 -12.15 8.30
CA VAL A 54 -21.67 -13.38 7.68
C VAL A 54 -21.95 -14.57 8.57
N LYS A 55 -22.02 -15.74 7.95
CA LYS A 55 -22.25 -17.00 8.63
C LYS A 55 -20.92 -17.67 8.94
N PHE A 56 -20.65 -17.90 10.22
CA PHE A 56 -19.55 -18.75 10.65
C PHE A 56 -19.62 -20.14 9.98
N LEU A 57 -18.49 -20.64 9.47
CA LEU A 57 -18.36 -21.99 8.93
C LEU A 57 -17.45 -22.87 9.80
N PHE A 58 -16.17 -22.51 9.92
CA PHE A 58 -15.18 -23.26 10.70
C PHE A 58 -13.99 -22.37 11.11
N ILE A 59 -13.14 -22.91 11.98
CA ILE A 59 -11.87 -22.29 12.38
C ILE A 59 -10.74 -23.12 11.78
N SER A 60 -9.78 -22.45 11.14
CA SER A 60 -8.54 -23.07 10.66
C SER A 60 -7.41 -22.06 10.76
N ASN A 61 -6.16 -22.53 10.70
CA ASN A 61 -5.02 -21.63 10.62
C ASN A 61 -5.04 -20.89 9.28
N TYR A 62 -4.80 -19.59 9.35
CA TYR A 62 -4.59 -18.74 8.19
C TYR A 62 -3.25 -18.01 8.38
N PRO A 63 -2.20 -18.36 7.62
CA PRO A 63 -0.86 -17.84 7.83
C PRO A 63 -0.76 -16.30 7.93
N PRO A 64 -1.49 -15.51 7.11
CA PRO A 64 -1.47 -14.04 7.24
C PRO A 64 -1.86 -13.53 8.63
N TYR A 65 -2.71 -14.25 9.38
CA TYR A 65 -3.21 -13.84 10.69
C TYR A 65 -2.43 -14.42 11.87
N VAL A 66 -1.30 -15.09 11.59
CA VAL A 66 -0.40 -15.69 12.60
C VAL A 66 -1.13 -16.63 13.56
N GLY A 67 -2.04 -17.46 13.04
CA GLY A 67 -2.74 -18.46 13.83
C GLY A 67 -4.16 -18.78 13.34
N PRO A 68 -5.03 -19.26 14.25
CA PRO A 68 -6.42 -19.53 13.93
C PRO A 68 -7.15 -18.28 13.44
N ALA A 69 -7.90 -18.46 12.35
CA ALA A 69 -8.81 -17.49 11.74
C ALA A 69 -10.22 -18.08 11.62
N ILE A 70 -11.19 -17.22 11.36
CA ILE A 70 -12.60 -17.60 11.19
C ILE A 70 -12.90 -17.65 9.70
N PHE A 71 -13.29 -18.82 9.21
CA PHE A 71 -13.79 -18.97 7.85
C PHE A 71 -15.31 -18.85 7.88
N TYR A 72 -15.83 -18.03 6.97
CA TYR A 72 -17.24 -17.65 6.92
C TYR A 72 -17.80 -17.71 5.50
N GLY A 73 -19.12 -17.67 5.39
CA GLY A 73 -19.82 -17.54 4.12
C GLY A 73 -20.86 -16.44 4.19
N GLY A 74 -21.18 -15.82 3.05
CA GLY A 74 -22.24 -14.82 2.98
C GLY A 74 -23.63 -15.42 3.26
N TYR A 75 -24.57 -14.57 3.66
CA TYR A 75 -25.99 -14.95 3.78
C TYR A 75 -26.74 -14.98 2.42
N GLY A 76 -26.04 -14.75 1.29
CA GLY A 76 -26.61 -14.56 -0.04
C GLY A 76 -26.80 -13.08 -0.38
N VAL A 77 -27.68 -12.76 -1.33
CA VAL A 77 -28.03 -11.36 -1.66
C VAL A 77 -28.73 -10.75 -0.45
N ILE A 78 -28.03 -9.86 0.26
CA ILE A 78 -28.64 -9.07 1.32
C ILE A 78 -29.49 -8.00 0.61
N PRO A 79 -30.81 -7.87 0.89
CA PRO A 79 -31.64 -6.87 0.22
C PRO A 79 -31.05 -5.48 0.37
N GLU A 80 -31.05 -4.66 -0.69
CA GLU A 80 -30.48 -3.30 -0.76
C GLU A 80 -30.96 -2.35 0.38
N ALA A 81 -32.06 -2.68 1.05
CA ALA A 81 -32.52 -2.01 2.28
C ALA A 81 -31.62 -2.27 3.51
N SER A 82 -30.74 -3.26 3.45
CA SER A 82 -29.85 -3.74 4.53
C SER A 82 -28.43 -3.21 4.40
N ILE A 83 -28.16 -2.29 3.46
CA ILE A 83 -26.94 -1.47 3.44
C ILE A 83 -27.24 -0.03 3.92
N ARG A 84 -28.49 0.25 4.31
CA ARG A 84 -28.93 1.53 4.86
C ARG A 84 -28.72 1.56 6.36
N GLY A 85 -27.49 1.78 6.79
CA GLY A 85 -27.14 1.90 8.20
C GLY A 85 -25.64 1.76 8.41
N THR A 86 -25.14 2.25 9.54
CA THR A 86 -23.73 2.11 9.92
C THR A 86 -23.67 1.39 11.25
N THR A 87 -23.11 0.19 11.27
CA THR A 87 -22.86 -0.52 12.52
C THR A 87 -21.60 0.04 13.18
N THR A 88 -21.69 0.33 14.48
CA THR A 88 -20.56 0.79 15.31
C THR A 88 -20.12 -0.34 16.23
N ILE A 89 -18.82 -0.59 16.29
CA ILE A 89 -18.20 -1.67 17.05
C ILE A 89 -17.08 -1.06 17.90
N ASP A 90 -17.10 -1.30 19.21
CA ASP A 90 -16.06 -0.92 20.17
C ASP A 90 -15.67 -2.15 20.99
N THR A 91 -14.47 -2.69 20.74
CA THR A 91 -14.01 -3.93 21.42
C THR A 91 -13.22 -3.66 22.70
N GLY A 92 -12.56 -2.50 22.80
CA GLY A 92 -11.93 -2.02 24.01
C GLY A 92 -10.49 -2.50 24.23
N LEU A 93 -10.22 -3.33 25.24
CA LEU A 93 -8.86 -3.79 25.54
C LEU A 93 -8.75 -5.29 25.31
N GLY A 94 -7.79 -5.76 24.53
CA GLY A 94 -7.58 -7.18 24.31
C GLY A 94 -7.04 -7.46 22.92
N ASP A 95 -6.77 -8.74 22.62
CA ASP A 95 -6.48 -9.15 21.25
C ASP A 95 -7.80 -9.57 20.59
N ASP A 96 -8.45 -8.63 19.90
CA ASP A 96 -9.80 -8.80 19.37
C ASP A 96 -9.82 -9.31 17.92
N PHE A 97 -10.89 -9.98 17.52
CA PHE A 97 -11.09 -10.51 16.17
C PHE A 97 -12.47 -10.15 15.63
N VAL A 98 -12.52 -9.27 14.63
CA VAL A 98 -13.76 -8.79 14.04
C VAL A 98 -13.85 -9.28 12.60
N VAL A 99 -14.94 -9.96 12.26
CA VAL A 99 -15.29 -10.32 10.89
C VAL A 99 -16.41 -9.42 10.41
N LEU A 100 -16.24 -8.83 9.23
CA LEU A 100 -17.17 -7.88 8.64
C LEU A 100 -17.69 -8.41 7.30
N GLY A 101 -19.00 -8.62 7.19
CA GLY A 101 -19.69 -8.84 5.92
C GLY A 101 -20.01 -7.54 5.19
N GLU A 102 -20.81 -7.60 4.13
CA GLU A 102 -21.30 -6.42 3.40
C GLU A 102 -21.96 -5.39 4.34
N GLY A 103 -21.71 -4.09 4.11
CA GLY A 103 -22.27 -3.01 4.92
C GLY A 103 -21.31 -1.87 5.22
N ASN A 104 -21.78 -0.88 5.99
CA ASN A 104 -20.96 0.23 6.48
C ASN A 104 -20.61 0.03 7.96
N TYR A 105 -19.34 0.23 8.31
CA TYR A 105 -18.84 -0.05 9.65
C TYR A 105 -17.96 1.08 10.20
N ILE A 106 -18.10 1.35 11.49
CA ILE A 106 -17.12 2.10 12.29
C ILE A 106 -16.65 1.16 13.39
N VAL A 107 -15.39 0.77 13.36
CA VAL A 107 -14.79 -0.19 14.28
C VAL A 107 -13.67 0.51 15.06
N ASP A 108 -13.78 0.52 16.37
CA ASP A 108 -12.71 0.87 17.30
C ASP A 108 -12.27 -0.40 18.03
N LEU A 109 -11.07 -0.86 17.69
CA LEU A 109 -10.49 -2.07 18.26
C LEU A 109 -9.79 -1.80 19.61
N GLY A 110 -9.61 -0.54 19.98
CA GLY A 110 -8.85 -0.13 21.15
C GLY A 110 -7.44 -0.74 21.21
N GLN A 111 -6.95 -1.19 22.36
CA GLN A 111 -5.54 -1.61 22.54
C GLN A 111 -5.38 -3.13 22.42
N GLY A 112 -4.23 -3.57 21.88
CA GLY A 112 -3.87 -4.98 21.75
C GLY A 112 -3.58 -5.36 20.29
N ASN A 113 -3.34 -6.65 20.04
CA ASN A 113 -3.07 -7.16 18.69
C ASN A 113 -4.39 -7.59 18.06
N ASN A 114 -5.02 -6.66 17.35
CA ASN A 114 -6.37 -6.88 16.83
C ASN A 114 -6.35 -7.34 15.39
N ILE A 115 -7.40 -8.05 14.99
CA ILE A 115 -7.60 -8.49 13.61
C ILE A 115 -8.98 -8.07 13.13
N VAL A 116 -9.02 -7.45 11.96
CA VAL A 116 -10.25 -7.25 11.17
C VAL A 116 -10.13 -8.05 9.88
N ASP A 117 -11.11 -8.91 9.64
CA ASP A 117 -11.29 -9.64 8.39
C ASP A 117 -12.59 -9.18 7.72
N GLY A 118 -12.43 -8.38 6.68
CA GLY A 118 -13.48 -7.74 5.90
C GLY A 118 -13.39 -8.08 4.42
N THR A 119 -12.95 -9.30 4.08
CA THR A 119 -12.88 -9.72 2.67
C THR A 119 -14.27 -9.68 2.02
N GLY A 120 -14.38 -9.04 0.84
CA GLY A 120 -15.61 -8.97 0.04
C GLY A 120 -16.63 -7.90 0.45
N ILE A 121 -16.24 -6.87 1.21
CA ILE A 121 -17.15 -5.77 1.58
C ILE A 121 -17.44 -4.85 0.39
N PHE A 122 -18.72 -4.51 0.24
CA PHE A 122 -19.19 -3.30 -0.43
C PHE A 122 -19.67 -2.31 0.65
N GLY A 123 -19.08 -1.12 0.72
CA GLY A 123 -19.47 -0.09 1.69
C GLY A 123 -18.35 0.83 2.14
N ASN A 124 -18.65 1.75 3.06
CA ASN A 124 -17.65 2.61 3.70
C ASN A 124 -17.23 2.01 5.05
N ILE A 125 -15.92 1.90 5.26
CA ILE A 125 -15.34 1.31 6.46
C ILE A 125 -14.46 2.34 7.15
N LYS A 126 -14.62 2.50 8.46
CA LYS A 126 -13.69 3.22 9.31
C LYS A 126 -13.20 2.29 10.41
N ILE A 127 -11.90 2.09 10.49
CA ILE A 127 -11.25 1.26 11.51
C ILE A 127 -10.24 2.12 12.27
N SER A 128 -10.26 2.02 13.59
CA SER A 128 -9.21 2.53 14.45
C SER A 128 -8.71 1.45 15.41
N ALA A 129 -7.41 1.49 15.71
CA ALA A 129 -6.82 0.71 16.78
C ALA A 129 -5.74 1.55 17.50
N GLY A 130 -5.52 1.24 18.76
CA GLY A 130 -4.42 1.75 19.57
C GLY A 130 -3.10 1.03 19.27
N ASN A 131 -2.27 0.88 20.30
CA ASN A 131 -0.98 0.20 20.16
C ASN A 131 -1.18 -1.31 20.08
N GLY A 132 -0.28 -1.97 19.36
CA GLY A 132 -0.24 -3.41 19.14
C GLY A 132 0.04 -3.73 17.67
N ASN A 133 0.32 -4.99 17.38
CA ASN A 133 0.52 -5.47 16.02
C ASN A 133 -0.86 -5.83 15.45
N ASN A 134 -1.49 -4.88 14.76
CA ASN A 134 -2.85 -5.07 14.25
C ASN A 134 -2.81 -5.59 12.80
N ILE A 135 -3.81 -6.39 12.43
CA ILE A 135 -3.98 -6.91 11.07
C ILE A 135 -5.34 -6.47 10.54
N ILE A 136 -5.36 -5.67 9.48
CA ILE A 136 -6.58 -5.15 8.86
C ILE A 136 -6.65 -5.67 7.43
N ASP A 137 -7.54 -6.62 7.17
CA ASP A 137 -7.83 -7.15 5.84
C ASP A 137 -9.19 -6.62 5.37
N VAL A 138 -9.19 -5.69 4.42
CA VAL A 138 -10.39 -5.02 3.86
C VAL A 138 -10.34 -5.01 2.34
N THR A 139 -10.04 -6.17 1.77
CA THR A 139 -9.63 -6.37 0.38
C THR A 139 -10.76 -6.31 -0.66
N GLY A 140 -11.97 -5.89 -0.26
CA GLY A 140 -13.13 -5.66 -1.12
C GLY A 140 -13.13 -4.30 -1.86
N ILE A 141 -14.26 -3.92 -2.45
CA ILE A 141 -14.46 -2.60 -3.07
C ILE A 141 -15.11 -1.67 -2.05
N ALA A 142 -14.30 -0.94 -1.31
CA ALA A 142 -14.74 -0.14 -0.18
C ALA A 142 -13.92 1.14 -0.04
N ASN A 143 -14.59 2.26 0.30
CA ASN A 143 -13.84 3.40 0.79
C ASN A 143 -13.43 3.12 2.24
N SER A 144 -12.13 3.12 2.50
CA SER A 144 -11.58 2.67 3.77
C SER A 144 -10.82 3.79 4.48
N GLN A 145 -11.12 4.04 5.75
CA GLN A 145 -10.32 4.88 6.62
C GLN A 145 -9.74 4.02 7.74
N VAL A 146 -8.42 3.83 7.77
CA VAL A 146 -7.73 3.00 8.76
C VAL A 146 -6.74 3.88 9.54
N ASN A 147 -6.89 3.95 10.87
CA ASN A 147 -5.96 4.68 11.75
C ASN A 147 -5.46 3.77 12.86
N LEU A 148 -4.21 3.35 12.81
CA LEU A 148 -3.60 2.44 13.78
C LEU A 148 -2.55 3.17 14.62
N GLY A 149 -2.36 2.72 15.85
CA GLY A 149 -1.31 3.21 16.74
C GLY A 149 0.06 2.59 16.42
N ASN A 150 0.94 2.60 17.42
CA ASN A 150 2.27 2.01 17.30
C ASN A 150 2.21 0.48 17.31
N GLY A 151 3.21 -0.15 16.72
CA GLY A 151 3.30 -1.60 16.55
C GLY A 151 3.56 -1.94 15.09
N ASN A 152 3.88 -3.20 14.81
CA ASN A 152 4.07 -3.67 13.44
C ASN A 152 2.70 -4.09 12.90
N ASN A 153 2.07 -3.21 12.14
CA ASN A 153 0.74 -3.45 11.59
C ASN A 153 0.81 -4.05 10.19
N SER A 154 -0.17 -4.88 9.84
CA SER A 154 -0.36 -5.40 8.48
C SER A 154 -1.70 -4.93 7.96
N ILE A 155 -1.71 -4.24 6.82
CA ILE A 155 -2.91 -3.68 6.20
C ILE A 155 -3.01 -4.20 4.77
N TYR A 156 -4.12 -4.85 4.46
CA TYR A 156 -4.45 -5.38 3.15
C TYR A 156 -5.68 -4.61 2.63
N LEU A 157 -5.46 -3.77 1.63
CA LEU A 157 -6.48 -2.92 1.01
C LEU A 157 -6.99 -3.54 -0.28
N GLY A 158 -8.26 -3.28 -0.60
CA GLY A 158 -8.82 -3.55 -1.92
C GLY A 158 -8.92 -2.28 -2.77
N ALA A 159 -9.85 -2.28 -3.73
CA ALA A 159 -10.14 -1.11 -4.56
C ALA A 159 -11.03 -0.09 -3.81
N GLY A 160 -11.01 1.17 -4.25
CA GLY A 160 -11.76 2.26 -3.61
C GLY A 160 -10.86 3.37 -3.07
N ASN A 161 -11.48 4.46 -2.60
CA ASN A 161 -10.73 5.56 -1.97
C ASN A 161 -10.31 5.14 -0.56
N SER A 162 -9.01 5.15 -0.29
CA SER A 162 -8.49 4.70 1.01
C SER A 162 -7.61 5.75 1.67
N SER A 163 -7.77 5.92 2.98
CA SER A 163 -6.89 6.72 3.83
C SER A 163 -6.37 5.84 4.95
N VAL A 164 -5.06 5.64 4.98
CA VAL A 164 -4.36 4.80 5.95
C VAL A 164 -3.34 5.62 6.68
N SER A 165 -3.37 5.53 8.01
CA SER A 165 -2.33 6.05 8.88
C SER A 165 -1.96 4.99 9.91
N THR A 166 -0.67 4.73 10.08
CA THR A 166 -0.12 3.94 11.19
C THR A 166 0.76 4.82 12.08
N GLY A 167 1.11 4.29 13.26
CA GLY A 167 2.04 4.92 14.20
C GLY A 167 3.49 4.54 13.90
N ALA A 168 4.31 4.45 14.94
CA ALA A 168 5.65 3.90 14.81
C ALA A 168 5.65 2.37 14.81
N GLY A 169 6.48 1.74 13.99
CA GLY A 169 6.62 0.30 13.84
C GLY A 169 7.01 -0.06 12.41
N ASN A 170 7.34 -1.32 12.18
CA ASN A 170 7.61 -1.81 10.83
C ASN A 170 6.29 -2.28 10.23
N ASP A 171 5.63 -1.41 9.47
CA ASP A 171 4.30 -1.68 8.93
C ASP A 171 4.37 -2.31 7.53
N LEU A 172 3.47 -3.26 7.27
CA LEU A 172 3.18 -3.80 5.94
C LEU A 172 1.88 -3.19 5.44
N ILE A 173 1.91 -2.47 4.33
CA ILE A 173 0.71 -1.92 3.70
C ILE A 173 0.68 -2.37 2.25
N THR A 174 -0.27 -3.23 1.90
CA THR A 174 -0.40 -3.73 0.54
C THR A 174 -1.82 -3.58 0.02
N THR A 175 -1.94 -3.30 -1.28
CA THR A 175 -3.18 -3.63 -2.00
C THR A 175 -3.09 -5.10 -2.40
N THR A 176 -3.99 -5.94 -1.92
CA THR A 176 -4.11 -7.32 -2.44
C THR A 176 -5.00 -7.27 -3.66
N ILE A 177 -4.59 -7.91 -4.73
CA ILE A 177 -5.49 -8.13 -5.86
C ILE A 177 -6.16 -9.51 -5.76
N ASN A 178 -5.99 -10.29 -4.67
CA ASN A 178 -6.58 -11.62 -4.55
C ASN A 178 -6.87 -12.20 -3.15
N GLY A 179 -8.01 -11.85 -2.58
CA GLY A 179 -8.82 -12.82 -1.85
C GLY A 179 -9.67 -13.65 -2.82
N ALA A 180 -9.24 -14.85 -3.24
CA ALA A 180 -10.09 -15.86 -3.92
C ALA A 180 -10.88 -15.49 -5.21
N PHE A 181 -10.67 -14.33 -5.86
CA PHE A 181 -11.59 -13.84 -6.90
C PHE A 181 -10.99 -13.38 -8.25
N THR A 182 -9.69 -13.57 -8.55
CA THR A 182 -9.17 -13.40 -9.94
C THR A 182 -9.50 -14.53 -10.91
N ILE A 183 -10.20 -15.59 -10.51
CA ILE A 183 -10.62 -16.65 -11.45
C ILE A 183 -11.93 -16.29 -12.20
N LEU A 184 -12.49 -15.09 -12.00
CA LEU A 184 -13.73 -14.69 -12.68
C LEU A 184 -13.72 -13.28 -13.29
N GLY A 185 -12.57 -12.63 -13.52
CA GLY A 185 -12.48 -11.46 -14.42
C GLY A 185 -13.57 -10.39 -14.26
N TYR A 186 -13.98 -10.06 -13.03
CA TYR A 186 -15.13 -9.17 -12.78
C TYR A 186 -14.96 -8.18 -11.62
N PHE A 187 -13.73 -7.93 -11.18
CA PHE A 187 -13.43 -6.75 -10.38
C PHE A 187 -12.21 -6.06 -10.99
N GLU A 188 -12.42 -5.57 -12.21
CA GLU A 188 -11.68 -4.42 -12.73
C GLU A 188 -11.75 -3.32 -11.67
N PHE A 189 -10.65 -2.59 -11.44
CA PHE A 189 -10.78 -1.21 -10.99
C PHE A 189 -11.81 -0.59 -11.93
N TYR A 190 -13.06 -0.41 -11.47
CA TYR A 190 -14.18 -0.07 -12.36
C TYR A 190 -13.73 0.97 -13.38
N GLU A 191 -13.74 0.60 -14.67
CA GLU A 191 -13.43 1.55 -15.73
C GLU A 191 -14.36 2.76 -15.55
N GLY A 192 -13.80 3.91 -15.16
CA GLY A 192 -14.53 5.17 -15.12
C GLY A 192 -14.26 6.11 -13.95
N GLU A 193 -13.70 5.68 -12.81
CA GLU A 193 -13.46 6.59 -11.68
C GLU A 193 -12.03 6.45 -11.11
N PRO A 194 -11.19 7.51 -11.19
CA PRO A 194 -9.88 7.49 -10.54
C PRO A 194 -10.07 7.44 -9.02
N TYR A 195 -9.49 6.43 -8.37
CA TYR A 195 -9.47 6.35 -6.91
C TYR A 195 -8.38 7.26 -6.33
N LYS A 196 -8.61 7.71 -5.10
CA LYS A 196 -7.64 8.45 -4.29
C LYS A 196 -7.22 7.62 -3.10
N GLN A 197 -5.93 7.33 -3.02
CA GLN A 197 -5.34 6.65 -1.88
C GLN A 197 -4.36 7.58 -1.16
N SER A 198 -4.37 7.54 0.17
CA SER A 198 -3.41 8.26 1.01
C SER A 198 -2.91 7.33 2.09
N ILE A 199 -1.60 7.13 2.13
CA ILE A 199 -0.93 6.20 3.02
C ILE A 199 0.15 6.95 3.78
N ASN A 200 0.08 6.90 5.10
CA ASN A 200 1.11 7.37 6.00
C ASN A 200 1.52 6.23 6.94
N ALA A 201 2.69 5.65 6.71
CA ALA A 201 3.21 4.53 7.48
C ALA A 201 4.00 4.93 8.73
N GLY A 202 4.00 6.22 9.10
CA GLY A 202 4.62 6.67 10.36
C GLY A 202 6.14 6.55 10.34
N ASN A 203 6.75 5.93 11.36
CA ASN A 203 8.21 5.73 11.44
C ASN A 203 8.49 4.24 11.65
N GLY A 204 9.57 3.72 11.07
CA GLY A 204 10.01 2.34 11.15
C GLY A 204 10.43 1.87 9.77
N ASP A 205 10.87 0.62 9.65
CA ASP A 205 11.20 0.06 8.34
C ASP A 205 9.90 -0.44 7.69
N ASN A 206 9.27 0.41 6.88
CA ASN A 206 7.96 0.14 6.31
C ASN A 206 8.06 -0.55 4.95
N LEU A 207 7.07 -1.40 4.69
CA LEU A 207 6.96 -2.15 3.45
C LEU A 207 5.62 -1.87 2.78
N ILE A 208 5.67 -1.08 1.70
CA ILE A 208 4.48 -0.61 0.98
C ILE A 208 4.46 -1.18 -0.43
N LYS A 209 3.36 -1.81 -0.82
CA LYS A 209 3.07 -2.15 -2.21
C LYS A 209 1.64 -1.81 -2.58
N VAL A 210 1.47 -0.92 -3.53
CA VAL A 210 0.14 -0.46 -3.92
C VAL A 210 -0.07 -0.48 -5.42
N VAL A 211 -1.29 -0.83 -5.80
CA VAL A 211 -1.81 -0.61 -7.13
C VAL A 211 -2.46 0.77 -7.18
N VAL A 212 -1.94 1.62 -8.06
CA VAL A 212 -2.35 3.00 -8.28
C VAL A 212 -3.38 3.04 -9.40
N ALA A 213 -4.62 3.42 -9.07
CA ALA A 213 -5.67 3.68 -10.04
C ALA A 213 -6.22 5.07 -9.76
N GLY A 214 -5.81 6.09 -10.51
CA GLY A 214 -6.03 7.50 -10.19
C GLY A 214 -4.86 8.14 -9.47
N GLU A 215 -5.07 8.67 -8.26
CA GLU A 215 -4.06 9.39 -7.49
C GLU A 215 -3.72 8.62 -6.21
N THR A 216 -2.43 8.45 -5.91
CA THR A 216 -1.99 7.86 -4.64
C THR A 216 -0.92 8.71 -4.00
N SER A 217 -1.04 8.97 -2.70
CA SER A 217 -0.01 9.64 -1.89
C SER A 217 0.54 8.67 -0.84
N ILE A 218 1.86 8.59 -0.72
CA ILE A 218 2.57 7.67 0.16
C ILE A 218 3.60 8.44 0.99
N THR A 219 3.61 8.21 2.30
CA THR A 219 4.61 8.75 3.23
C THR A 219 5.07 7.68 4.22
N THR A 220 6.38 7.49 4.43
CA THR A 220 6.93 6.42 5.28
C THR A 220 7.81 6.88 6.46
N GLY A 221 8.15 8.16 6.54
CA GLY A 221 8.79 8.81 7.69
C GLY A 221 10.26 8.44 7.89
N SER A 222 10.63 7.90 9.05
CA SER A 222 12.02 7.52 9.33
C SER A 222 12.19 6.01 9.38
N GLY A 223 13.22 5.47 8.76
CA GLY A 223 13.50 4.03 8.72
C GLY A 223 14.03 3.64 7.35
N LYS A 224 14.26 2.35 7.12
CA LYS A 224 14.57 1.84 5.78
C LYS A 224 13.29 1.39 5.12
N ASP A 225 12.74 2.25 4.31
CA ASP A 225 11.44 2.01 3.71
C ASP A 225 11.58 1.39 2.32
N PHE A 226 10.61 0.54 1.98
CA PHE A 226 10.43 0.03 0.63
C PHE A 226 9.05 0.41 0.13
N VAL A 227 9.00 1.09 -1.02
CA VAL A 227 7.76 1.49 -1.68
C VAL A 227 7.76 0.97 -3.10
N LEU A 228 6.76 0.13 -3.43
CA LEU A 228 6.43 -0.29 -4.79
C LEU A 228 5.05 0.25 -5.17
N ALA A 229 5.01 1.21 -6.08
CA ALA A 229 3.78 1.75 -6.63
C ALA A 229 3.63 1.32 -8.09
N THR A 230 2.53 0.68 -8.43
CA THR A 230 2.31 0.11 -9.76
C THR A 230 0.97 0.58 -10.29
N SER A 231 0.90 1.14 -11.48
CA SER A 231 -0.39 1.51 -12.08
C SER A 231 -1.30 0.29 -12.25
N ALA A 232 -2.61 0.49 -12.13
CA ALA A 232 -3.60 -0.51 -12.50
C ALA A 232 -3.71 -0.68 -14.02
N ASN A 233 -3.37 0.36 -14.79
CA ASN A 233 -3.52 0.46 -16.24
C ASN A 233 -2.28 -0.02 -16.98
N ILE A 234 -1.69 -1.15 -16.57
CA ILE A 234 -0.57 -1.76 -17.32
C ILE A 234 -1.13 -2.50 -18.55
N GLU A 235 -1.80 -1.77 -19.45
CA GLU A 235 -1.85 -2.21 -20.84
C GLU A 235 -0.48 -1.95 -21.46
N LEU A 236 0.30 -3.02 -21.39
CA LEU A 236 1.58 -3.27 -22.04
C LEU A 236 1.67 -2.63 -23.44
N PHE A 237 2.61 -1.68 -23.57
CA PHE A 237 3.20 -1.21 -24.85
C PHE A 237 2.30 -0.46 -25.84
N ASP A 238 1.96 0.82 -25.58
CA ASP A 238 1.96 1.84 -26.65
C ASP A 238 1.92 3.29 -26.12
N GLY A 239 3.02 3.76 -25.49
CA GLY A 239 3.39 5.19 -25.48
C GLY A 239 2.40 6.26 -24.98
N VAL A 240 1.28 5.93 -24.34
CA VAL A 240 0.41 6.91 -23.70
C VAL A 240 0.92 7.14 -22.28
N PRO A 241 1.11 8.40 -21.83
CA PRO A 241 1.31 8.68 -20.41
C PRO A 241 0.10 8.11 -19.65
N ASN A 242 0.34 7.09 -18.84
CA ASN A 242 -0.63 6.64 -17.84
C ASN A 242 -1.08 7.85 -17.01
N SER A 243 -2.39 8.02 -16.84
CA SER A 243 -2.95 9.13 -16.07
C SER A 243 -2.79 8.96 -14.56
N ASP A 244 -2.28 7.80 -14.13
CA ASP A 244 -2.12 7.45 -12.73
C ASP A 244 -0.95 8.21 -12.12
N ILE A 245 -1.21 8.93 -11.05
CA ILE A 245 -0.25 9.80 -10.37
C ILE A 245 0.08 9.20 -9.02
N VAL A 246 1.37 9.16 -8.69
CA VAL A 246 1.83 8.79 -7.35
C VAL A 246 2.76 9.84 -6.77
N ASP A 247 2.43 10.35 -5.58
CA ASP A 247 3.26 11.25 -4.79
C ASP A 247 3.90 10.46 -3.63
N ILE A 248 5.22 10.33 -3.60
CA ILE A 248 5.97 9.51 -2.64
C ILE A 248 6.94 10.40 -1.85
N LEU A 249 6.86 10.34 -0.52
CA LEU A 249 7.78 10.98 0.42
C LEU A 249 8.31 9.95 1.42
N THR A 250 9.54 9.45 1.24
CA THR A 250 10.03 8.40 2.15
C THR A 250 10.56 8.97 3.46
N GLY A 251 11.41 9.99 3.41
CA GLY A 251 11.78 10.77 4.60
C GLY A 251 13.24 10.57 4.98
N SER A 252 13.56 9.84 6.05
CA SER A 252 14.96 9.62 6.46
C SER A 252 15.30 8.15 6.61
N GLY A 253 16.38 7.72 6.00
CA GLY A 253 16.94 6.37 6.09
C GLY A 253 17.39 5.92 4.71
N SER A 254 17.66 4.63 4.54
CA SER A 254 18.07 4.10 3.24
C SER A 254 16.86 3.48 2.58
N ASP A 255 16.21 4.26 1.72
CA ASP A 255 14.93 3.89 1.16
C ASP A 255 15.05 3.28 -0.23
N THR A 256 14.08 2.46 -0.62
CA THR A 256 13.93 1.94 -1.97
C THR A 256 12.56 2.30 -2.51
N VAL A 257 12.53 3.11 -3.56
CA VAL A 257 11.30 3.51 -4.25
C VAL A 257 11.30 2.95 -5.66
N ILE A 258 10.23 2.24 -6.01
CA ILE A 258 10.04 1.66 -7.34
C ILE A 258 8.66 2.07 -7.84
N THR A 259 8.61 2.71 -9.00
CA THR A 259 7.35 3.07 -9.67
C THR A 259 7.25 2.35 -11.01
N ILE A 260 6.05 1.88 -11.35
CA ILE A 260 5.79 1.14 -12.60
C ILE A 260 4.56 1.74 -13.27
N GLY A 261 4.80 2.41 -14.40
CA GLY A 261 3.71 2.92 -15.22
C GLY A 261 2.90 3.99 -14.52
N THR A 262 3.52 4.89 -13.76
CA THR A 262 2.86 6.02 -13.10
C THR A 262 3.58 7.31 -13.43
N LYS A 263 2.86 8.44 -13.46
CA LYS A 263 3.46 9.76 -13.37
C LYS A 263 3.79 10.06 -11.91
N SER A 264 5.07 10.03 -11.57
CA SER A 264 5.51 9.94 -10.18
C SER A 264 6.17 11.23 -9.72
N PHE A 265 5.77 11.74 -8.55
CA PHE A 265 6.54 12.73 -7.79
C PHE A 265 7.22 12.01 -6.62
N ILE A 266 8.54 11.93 -6.62
CA ILE A 266 9.30 11.18 -5.63
C ILE A 266 10.22 12.14 -4.87
N ASN A 267 10.14 12.15 -3.55
CA ASN A 267 11.11 12.81 -2.67
C ASN A 267 11.63 11.79 -1.66
N SER A 268 12.87 11.34 -1.85
CA SER A 268 13.45 10.30 -0.98
C SER A 268 14.04 10.86 0.32
N GLY A 269 14.24 12.17 0.40
CA GLY A 269 14.65 12.85 1.62
C GLY A 269 16.14 12.64 1.97
N SER A 270 16.45 11.97 3.08
CA SER A 270 17.83 11.86 3.56
C SER A 270 18.27 10.42 3.79
N GLY A 271 19.44 10.06 3.28
CA GLY A 271 20.09 8.79 3.49
C GLY A 271 20.65 8.27 2.18
N ASP A 272 20.89 6.97 2.08
CA ASP A 272 21.42 6.39 0.84
C ASP A 272 20.27 5.67 0.15
N ASP A 273 19.63 6.33 -0.82
CA ASP A 273 18.38 5.90 -1.43
C ASP A 273 18.56 5.23 -2.80
N LEU A 274 17.67 4.29 -3.13
CA LEU A 274 17.55 3.69 -4.46
C LEU A 274 16.18 4.03 -5.05
N ILE A 275 16.17 4.69 -6.20
CA ILE A 275 14.95 5.05 -6.92
C ILE A 275 15.01 4.36 -8.30
N ILE A 276 14.03 3.50 -8.60
CA ILE A 276 13.84 2.91 -9.94
C ILE A 276 12.53 3.46 -10.48
N SER A 277 12.63 4.40 -11.42
CA SER A 277 11.47 5.04 -12.05
C SER A 277 11.14 4.33 -13.36
N GLY A 278 9.89 3.90 -13.49
CA GLY A 278 9.39 3.20 -14.65
C GLY A 278 8.97 4.13 -15.79
N LEU A 279 7.97 3.70 -16.56
CA LEU A 279 7.32 4.55 -17.56
C LEU A 279 6.50 5.65 -16.87
N GLY A 280 6.65 6.88 -17.33
CA GLY A 280 5.91 8.05 -16.84
C GLY A 280 6.77 9.30 -16.97
N ASP A 281 6.17 10.49 -16.98
CA ASP A 281 6.96 11.73 -16.89
C ASP A 281 7.21 12.04 -15.41
N ASP A 282 8.28 11.48 -14.85
CA ASP A 282 8.52 11.50 -13.41
C ASP A 282 9.26 12.77 -12.94
N THR A 283 9.06 13.15 -11.69
CA THR A 283 9.82 14.21 -11.02
C THR A 283 10.42 13.66 -9.73
N ILE A 284 11.74 13.69 -9.62
CA ILE A 284 12.49 13.01 -8.57
C ILE A 284 13.36 14.03 -7.82
N PHE A 285 13.28 14.04 -6.50
CA PHE A 285 14.13 14.78 -5.57
C PHE A 285 14.85 13.77 -4.68
N THR A 286 16.18 13.67 -4.83
CA THR A 286 16.93 12.65 -4.09
C THR A 286 17.37 13.11 -2.70
N GLY A 287 17.35 14.43 -2.46
CA GLY A 287 17.79 15.00 -1.19
C GLY A 287 19.24 14.66 -0.81
N SER A 288 19.50 14.33 0.45
CA SER A 288 20.88 14.20 0.97
C SER A 288 21.38 12.76 1.06
N GLY A 289 22.65 12.51 0.73
CA GLY A 289 23.30 11.20 0.91
C GLY A 289 23.75 10.58 -0.41
N ARG A 290 23.94 9.27 -0.48
CA ARG A 290 24.44 8.59 -1.69
C ARG A 290 23.31 7.87 -2.42
N ASP A 291 22.66 8.60 -3.33
CA ASP A 291 21.46 8.10 -3.97
C ASP A 291 21.75 7.56 -5.37
N VAL A 292 20.96 6.58 -5.77
CA VAL A 292 20.94 6.03 -7.13
C VAL A 292 19.56 6.27 -7.73
N VAL A 293 19.52 6.97 -8.85
CA VAL A 293 18.30 7.16 -9.66
C VAL A 293 18.47 6.33 -10.94
N ASN A 294 17.65 5.29 -11.10
CA ASN A 294 17.63 4.43 -12.25
C ASN A 294 16.40 4.71 -13.13
N LEU A 295 16.63 5.39 -14.26
CA LEU A 295 15.62 5.69 -15.30
C LEU A 295 15.69 4.71 -16.48
N ARG A 296 16.62 3.76 -16.45
CA ARG A 296 16.71 2.68 -17.45
C ARG A 296 15.65 1.61 -17.22
N GLY A 297 15.17 1.49 -16.00
CA GLY A 297 14.48 0.31 -15.51
C GLY A 297 15.45 -0.78 -15.06
N ASP A 298 14.92 -1.78 -14.38
CA ASP A 298 15.66 -2.94 -13.89
C ASP A 298 14.70 -4.09 -13.60
N THR A 299 15.26 -5.25 -13.35
CA THR A 299 14.54 -6.39 -12.79
C THR A 299 14.88 -6.50 -11.30
N PHE A 300 13.86 -6.61 -10.44
CA PHE A 300 14.04 -6.62 -9.00
C PHE A 300 13.22 -7.72 -8.32
N PHE A 301 13.63 -8.05 -7.10
CA PHE A 301 12.91 -8.92 -6.17
C PHE A 301 12.41 -8.07 -5.02
N ALA A 302 11.10 -8.07 -4.77
CA ALA A 302 10.56 -7.42 -3.58
C ALA A 302 11.09 -8.12 -2.31
N PRO A 303 11.21 -7.43 -1.17
CA PRO A 303 11.60 -8.09 0.07
C PRO A 303 10.43 -8.87 0.69
N ALA A 304 10.72 -9.82 1.58
CA ALA A 304 9.72 -10.45 2.43
C ALA A 304 9.11 -9.43 3.43
N PRO A 305 7.83 -9.56 3.82
CA PRO A 305 6.88 -10.58 3.37
C PRO A 305 6.22 -10.34 2.01
N ILE A 306 6.41 -9.18 1.35
CA ILE A 306 5.76 -8.91 0.04
C ILE A 306 6.04 -10.01 -0.97
N GLN A 307 7.28 -10.47 -1.05
CA GLN A 307 7.67 -11.55 -1.97
C GLN A 307 6.94 -12.88 -1.71
N ASP A 308 6.55 -13.10 -0.46
CA ASP A 308 5.97 -14.37 0.03
C ASP A 308 4.43 -14.32 -0.01
N LEU A 309 3.83 -13.17 -0.33
CA LEU A 309 2.41 -13.08 -0.59
C LEU A 309 2.13 -13.86 -1.89
N GLU A 310 1.51 -15.05 -1.77
CA GLU A 310 1.20 -16.02 -2.84
C GLU A 310 0.45 -15.43 -4.06
N GLU A 311 -0.03 -14.20 -3.94
CA GLU A 311 -0.84 -13.45 -4.91
C GLU A 311 -0.05 -12.85 -6.09
N ILE A 312 1.28 -12.95 -6.09
CA ILE A 312 2.16 -12.37 -7.12
C ILE A 312 2.83 -13.51 -7.89
N TYR A 313 2.41 -13.74 -9.13
CA TYR A 313 3.11 -14.63 -10.09
C TYR A 313 4.51 -14.13 -10.50
N PHE A 314 5.09 -13.20 -9.76
CA PHE A 314 6.33 -12.52 -10.04
C PHE A 314 7.11 -12.35 -8.74
N SER A 315 7.87 -13.38 -8.34
CA SER A 315 9.00 -13.16 -7.42
C SER A 315 9.98 -12.13 -7.99
N GLU A 316 9.98 -11.99 -9.31
CA GLU A 316 10.80 -11.11 -10.12
C GLU A 316 9.89 -10.15 -10.90
N ALA A 317 9.95 -8.85 -10.60
CA ALA A 317 9.22 -7.82 -11.33
C ALA A 317 10.18 -7.01 -12.21
N THR A 318 9.78 -6.75 -13.45
CA THR A 318 10.56 -5.97 -14.41
C THR A 318 9.98 -4.58 -14.56
N VAL A 319 10.81 -3.58 -14.29
CA VAL A 319 10.52 -2.17 -14.52
C VAL A 319 11.10 -1.78 -15.87
N GLN A 320 10.26 -1.28 -16.77
CA GLN A 320 10.73 -0.65 -18.00
C GLN A 320 10.89 0.85 -17.76
N GLY A 321 12.08 1.40 -18.02
CA GLY A 321 12.30 2.84 -18.01
C GLY A 321 11.79 3.55 -19.28
N GLY A 322 11.60 4.86 -19.19
CA GLY A 322 11.16 5.72 -20.30
C GLY A 322 10.53 7.00 -19.77
N GLY A 323 9.82 7.74 -20.63
CA GLY A 323 9.19 9.00 -20.24
C GLY A 323 10.17 10.19 -20.19
N ASN A 324 9.65 11.38 -19.91
CA ASN A 324 10.43 12.61 -19.80
C ASN A 324 10.61 12.99 -18.33
N ASP A 325 11.68 12.50 -17.74
CA ASP A 325 11.93 12.63 -16.31
C ASP A 325 12.63 13.94 -15.96
N THR A 326 12.32 14.47 -14.79
CA THR A 326 13.04 15.59 -14.18
C THR A 326 13.65 15.14 -12.86
N VAL A 327 14.98 15.21 -12.75
CA VAL A 327 15.72 14.78 -11.56
C VAL A 327 16.41 15.99 -10.91
N TYR A 328 16.12 16.22 -9.63
CA TYR A 328 16.78 17.20 -8.78
C TYR A 328 17.69 16.48 -7.79
N LEU A 329 18.99 16.54 -8.08
CA LEU A 329 20.02 15.99 -7.22
C LEU A 329 20.25 16.93 -6.04
N GLY A 330 20.14 16.39 -4.81
CA GLY A 330 20.51 17.12 -3.61
C GLY A 330 21.98 16.88 -3.22
N SER A 331 22.33 17.17 -1.97
CA SER A 331 23.72 17.07 -1.51
C SER A 331 24.21 15.63 -1.39
N GLY A 332 25.47 15.34 -1.70
CA GLY A 332 26.07 14.02 -1.48
C GLY A 332 26.74 13.53 -2.76
N ASN A 333 26.84 12.22 -2.95
CA ASN A 333 27.35 11.65 -4.19
C ASN A 333 26.21 10.91 -4.88
N LYS A 334 25.74 11.38 -6.02
CA LYS A 334 24.61 10.77 -6.73
C LYS A 334 25.07 9.93 -7.91
N THR A 335 24.28 8.93 -8.24
CA THR A 335 24.42 8.20 -9.50
C THR A 335 23.09 8.27 -10.25
N VAL A 336 23.12 8.73 -11.50
CA VAL A 336 21.96 8.69 -12.39
C VAL A 336 22.23 7.67 -13.50
N ILE A 337 21.34 6.70 -13.68
CA ILE A 337 21.41 5.68 -14.71
C ILE A 337 20.38 6.00 -15.79
N LEU A 338 20.85 6.18 -17.02
CA LEU A 338 20.00 6.50 -18.16
C LEU A 338 19.65 5.24 -18.95
N GLY A 339 18.43 5.21 -19.48
CA GLY A 339 17.98 4.23 -20.46
C GLY A 339 18.14 4.71 -21.90
N SER A 340 17.83 3.82 -22.85
CA SER A 340 17.77 4.15 -24.28
C SER A 340 16.42 4.74 -24.71
N SER A 341 15.47 4.85 -23.79
CA SER A 341 14.10 5.34 -24.01
C SER A 341 13.85 6.52 -23.07
N GLY A 342 13.05 7.49 -23.51
CA GLY A 342 12.75 8.68 -22.73
C GLY A 342 13.83 9.77 -22.82
N PHE A 343 13.70 10.78 -21.97
CA PHE A 343 14.61 11.92 -21.88
C PHE A 343 14.70 12.43 -20.43
N ALA A 344 15.90 12.48 -19.86
CA ALA A 344 16.11 12.97 -18.50
C ALA A 344 16.58 14.44 -18.46
N THR A 345 15.91 15.29 -17.69
CA THR A 345 16.39 16.63 -17.32
C THR A 345 16.97 16.61 -15.91
N ILE A 346 18.28 16.81 -15.78
CA ILE A 346 18.99 16.63 -14.50
C ILE A 346 19.47 17.99 -13.98
N TYR A 347 19.06 18.35 -12.77
CA TYR A 347 19.48 19.55 -12.03
C TYR A 347 20.34 19.17 -10.83
N GLY A 348 21.23 20.08 -10.42
CA GLY A 348 22.04 19.92 -9.20
C GLY A 348 23.25 19.01 -9.34
N PHE A 349 23.56 18.54 -10.55
CA PHE A 349 24.72 17.69 -10.83
C PHE A 349 26.04 18.41 -10.52
N ASP A 350 26.90 17.78 -9.72
CA ASP A 350 28.22 18.30 -9.38
C ASP A 350 29.35 17.27 -9.64
N LYS A 351 30.60 17.68 -9.36
CA LYS A 351 31.81 16.88 -9.61
C LYS A 351 31.90 15.55 -8.84
N LYS A 352 31.04 15.34 -7.82
CA LYS A 352 30.96 14.11 -7.03
C LYS A 352 29.96 13.12 -7.62
N ASP A 353 29.09 13.60 -8.49
CA ASP A 353 28.03 12.79 -9.09
C ASP A 353 28.55 12.01 -10.29
N ARG A 354 27.85 10.93 -10.61
CA ARG A 354 28.19 9.99 -11.67
C ARG A 354 26.99 9.76 -12.57
N LEU A 355 27.30 9.47 -13.83
CA LEU A 355 26.33 9.06 -14.82
C LEU A 355 26.64 7.63 -15.29
N ASP A 356 25.64 6.75 -15.30
CA ASP A 356 25.72 5.45 -15.95
C ASP A 356 24.95 5.49 -17.28
N VAL A 357 25.70 5.35 -18.37
CA VAL A 357 25.23 5.25 -19.76
C VAL A 357 25.76 3.97 -20.41
N SER A 358 26.08 2.97 -19.60
CA SER A 358 26.58 1.68 -20.06
C SER A 358 25.63 1.07 -21.09
N GLY A 359 26.20 0.68 -22.22
CA GLY A 359 25.45 0.12 -23.36
C GLY A 359 24.82 1.13 -24.32
N LEU A 360 24.87 2.44 -24.04
CA LEU A 360 24.18 3.46 -24.85
C LEU A 360 25.04 4.17 -25.90
N ASN A 361 26.35 3.87 -26.04
CA ASN A 361 27.26 4.62 -26.93
C ASN A 361 27.12 6.15 -26.80
N ALA A 362 26.97 6.65 -25.57
CA ALA A 362 26.62 8.03 -25.31
C ALA A 362 27.75 9.03 -25.67
N THR A 363 27.33 10.20 -26.11
CA THR A 363 28.17 11.37 -26.43
C THR A 363 27.68 12.58 -25.65
N PHE A 364 28.59 13.51 -25.36
CA PHE A 364 28.34 14.68 -24.53
C PHE A 364 28.66 15.95 -25.32
N THR A 365 27.67 16.83 -25.47
CA THR A 365 27.81 18.08 -26.23
C THR A 365 27.41 19.27 -25.38
N GLN A 366 28.25 20.29 -25.33
CA GLN A 366 27.94 21.53 -24.61
C GLN A 366 26.91 22.37 -25.39
N MET A 367 25.83 22.76 -24.73
CA MET A 367 24.78 23.64 -25.26
C MET A 367 24.56 24.81 -24.30
N GLY A 368 25.23 25.94 -24.56
CA GLY A 368 25.22 27.06 -23.62
C GLY A 368 25.84 26.64 -22.28
N ASN A 369 25.08 26.73 -21.19
CA ASN A 369 25.52 26.29 -19.85
C ASN A 369 25.17 24.83 -19.54
N ASP A 370 24.53 24.12 -20.46
CA ASP A 370 24.05 22.75 -20.24
C ASP A 370 24.89 21.73 -20.99
N THR A 371 24.94 20.49 -20.48
CA THR A 371 25.53 19.35 -21.18
C THR A 371 24.43 18.45 -21.73
N LEU A 372 24.29 18.39 -23.06
CA LEU A 372 23.41 17.45 -23.74
C LEU A 372 24.06 16.05 -23.82
N ILE A 373 23.27 15.02 -23.56
CA ILE A 373 23.66 13.61 -23.64
C ILE A 373 22.88 12.97 -24.80
N SER A 374 23.60 12.37 -25.75
CA SER A 374 22.99 11.79 -26.95
C SER A 374 23.57 10.42 -27.28
N SER A 375 22.75 9.55 -27.88
CA SER A 375 23.15 8.26 -28.45
C SER A 375 22.71 8.19 -29.91
N GLY A 376 23.68 8.29 -30.83
CA GLY A 376 23.39 8.45 -32.25
C GLY A 376 22.57 9.71 -32.50
N ASP A 377 21.40 9.56 -33.12
CA ASP A 377 20.50 10.67 -33.45
C ASP A 377 19.46 10.98 -32.35
N HIS A 378 19.49 10.25 -31.22
CA HIS A 378 18.55 10.41 -30.11
C HIS A 378 19.19 11.14 -28.94
N SER A 379 18.43 12.03 -28.29
CA SER A 379 18.85 12.66 -27.03
C SER A 379 18.37 11.81 -25.85
N LEU A 380 19.28 11.49 -24.95
CA LEU A 380 19.01 10.70 -23.73
C LEU A 380 18.67 11.59 -22.54
N GLY A 381 19.19 12.82 -22.53
CA GLY A 381 18.96 13.77 -21.46
C GLY A 381 19.84 15.00 -21.54
N ILE A 382 19.66 15.89 -20.58
CA ILE A 382 20.41 17.12 -20.44
C ILE A 382 20.76 17.35 -18.97
N ILE A 383 22.02 17.67 -18.70
CA ILE A 383 22.48 18.12 -17.39
C ILE A 383 22.48 19.64 -17.39
N LYS A 384 21.68 20.22 -16.51
CA LYS A 384 21.45 21.67 -16.43
C LYS A 384 22.57 22.35 -15.67
N ASP A 385 23.05 23.48 -16.21
CA ASP A 385 24.08 24.32 -15.61
C ASP A 385 25.40 23.59 -15.26
N TYR A 386 25.72 22.52 -15.99
CA TYR A 386 26.96 21.75 -15.82
C TYR A 386 27.77 21.77 -17.11
N THR A 387 29.01 22.25 -17.03
CA THR A 387 29.93 22.41 -18.18
C THR A 387 31.26 21.68 -18.02
N SER A 388 31.44 21.01 -16.88
CA SER A 388 32.66 20.25 -16.57
C SER A 388 32.59 18.84 -17.16
N SER A 389 33.69 18.09 -17.08
CA SER A 389 33.69 16.68 -17.49
C SER A 389 32.68 15.87 -16.68
N VAL A 390 31.83 15.10 -17.35
CA VAL A 390 30.89 14.17 -16.71
C VAL A 390 31.66 12.91 -16.29
N ALA A 391 31.61 12.56 -15.01
CA ALA A 391 32.18 11.32 -14.51
C ALA A 391 31.24 10.14 -14.80
N LEU A 392 31.76 9.07 -15.40
CA LEU A 392 30.99 7.86 -15.71
C LEU A 392 31.19 6.78 -14.65
N VAL A 393 30.21 5.89 -14.48
CA VAL A 393 30.31 4.71 -13.61
C VAL A 393 31.31 3.69 -14.12
#